data_AF-A0A2H3CXR3-F1
#
_entry.id   AF-A0A2H3CXR3-F1
#
_cell.length_a   1.000
_cell.length_b   1.000
_cell.length_c   1.000
_cell.angle_alpha   90.00
_cell.angle_beta   90.00
_cell.angle_gamma   90.00
#
_symmetry.space_group_name_H-M   'P 1'
#
loop_
_entity.id
_entity.type
_entity.pdbx_description
1 polymer ?
#
loop_
_entity_poly.entity_id
_entity_poly.type
_entity_poly.pdbx_seq_one_letter_code
_entity_poly.pdbx_strand_id
1 'polypeptide(L)'
;AVFVATAYAESHTVKMTNRCGSGTPMLTDQGGHVLSMGSYTSNGALVGARAWLQTGACSGSGADCTIVEMTLRNPQSAGAGSSADISIIQP
;
A
#
# COMPACT_ATOMS: atom_id res chain seq x y z
N ALA A 1 -8.66 40.87 -5.61
CA ALA A 1 -9.21 39.70 -4.89
C ALA A 1 -8.20 38.56 -5.01
N VAL A 2 -7.78 37.96 -3.89
CA VAL A 2 -6.90 36.78 -3.87
C VAL A 2 -7.80 35.55 -3.84
N PHE A 3 -7.76 34.72 -4.88
CA PHE A 3 -8.47 33.44 -4.91
C PHE A 3 -7.58 32.38 -4.27
N VAL A 4 -7.95 31.93 -3.07
CA VAL A 4 -7.35 30.72 -2.47
C VAL A 4 -8.10 29.53 -3.05
N ALA A 5 -7.54 28.92 -4.10
CA ALA A 5 -8.04 27.67 -4.64
C ALA A 5 -7.61 26.52 -3.71
N THR A 6 -8.55 25.95 -2.96
CA THR A 6 -8.31 24.70 -2.23
C THR A 6 -8.33 23.55 -3.22
N ALA A 7 -7.16 23.12 -3.71
CA ALA A 7 -7.07 21.84 -4.41
C ALA A 7 -7.37 20.72 -3.40
N TYR A 8 -8.38 19.89 -3.67
CA TYR A 8 -8.53 18.63 -2.96
C TYR A 8 -7.38 17.71 -3.40
N ALA A 9 -6.27 17.77 -2.67
CA ALA A 9 -5.15 16.88 -2.88
C ALA A 9 -5.57 15.47 -2.45
N GLU A 10 -5.37 14.52 -3.36
CA GLU A 10 -5.56 13.11 -3.08
C GLU A 10 -4.62 12.65 -1.96
N SER A 11 -5.14 11.88 -1.00
CA SER A 11 -4.33 11.28 0.06
C SER A 11 -4.89 9.93 0.47
N HIS A 12 -3.99 8.98 0.71
CA HIS A 12 -4.32 7.61 1.08
C HIS A 12 -3.45 7.14 2.24
N THR A 13 -4.07 6.57 3.27
CA THR A 13 -3.38 6.02 4.43
C THR A 13 -3.50 4.50 4.47
N VAL A 14 -2.37 3.82 4.52
CA VAL A 14 -2.27 2.37 4.78
C VAL A 14 -1.89 2.19 6.25
N LYS A 15 -2.75 1.49 7.02
CA LYS A 15 -2.48 1.14 8.42
C LYS A 15 -2.43 -0.38 8.58
N MET A 16 -1.23 -0.90 8.82
CA MET A 16 -1.02 -2.32 9.11
C MET A 16 -1.07 -2.55 10.62
N THR A 17 -1.86 -3.53 11.06
CA THR A 17 -1.98 -3.90 12.48
C THR A 17 -1.57 -5.35 12.65
N ASN A 18 -0.41 -5.59 13.25
CA ASN A 18 0.04 -6.93 13.57
C ASN A 18 -0.62 -7.41 14.88
N ARG A 19 -1.44 -8.47 14.79
CA ARG A 19 -2.09 -9.12 15.95
C ARG A 19 -1.46 -10.47 16.32
N CYS A 20 -0.41 -10.88 15.62
CA CYS A 20 0.27 -12.16 15.86
C CYS A 20 1.25 -12.10 17.04
N GLY A 21 1.67 -10.90 17.45
CA GLY A 21 2.67 -10.70 18.52
C GLY A 21 4.12 -10.88 18.06
N SER A 22 4.35 -11.24 16.80
CA SER A 22 5.67 -11.36 16.18
C SER A 22 5.62 -11.02 14.69
N GLY A 23 6.77 -10.72 14.09
CA GLY A 23 6.90 -10.28 12.70
C GLY A 23 6.76 -8.77 12.52
N THR A 24 7.25 -8.28 11.39
CA THR A 24 7.33 -6.85 11.05
C THR A 24 6.46 -6.58 9.83
N PRO A 25 5.42 -5.72 9.93
CA PRO A 25 4.70 -5.28 8.75
C PRO A 25 5.66 -4.62 7.76
N MET A 26 5.48 -4.87 6.48
CA MET A 26 6.25 -4.28 5.40
C MET A 26 5.29 -3.71 4.38
N LEU A 27 5.56 -2.51 3.88
CA LEU A 27 4.88 -1.90 2.74
C LEU A 27 5.94 -1.47 1.72
N THR A 28 5.77 -1.88 0.47
CA THR A 28 6.60 -1.45 -0.65
C THR A 28 5.81 -0.77 -1.76
N ASP A 29 6.52 0.03 -2.56
CA ASP A 29 6.01 0.49 -3.85
C ASP A 29 6.07 -0.62 -4.93
N GLN A 30 5.57 -0.32 -6.12
CA GLN A 30 5.63 -1.22 -7.28
C GLN A 30 7.06 -1.62 -7.68
N GLY A 31 8.07 -0.80 -7.36
CA GLY A 31 9.48 -1.06 -7.62
C GLY A 31 10.16 -1.91 -6.54
N GLY A 32 9.46 -2.21 -5.44
CA GLY A 32 9.98 -2.97 -4.31
C GLY A 32 10.71 -2.13 -3.25
N HIS A 33 10.69 -0.81 -3.35
CA HIS A 33 11.27 0.04 -2.30
C HIS A 33 10.38 0.04 -1.07
N VAL A 34 10.98 -0.14 0.11
CA VAL A 34 10.26 -0.11 1.38
C VAL A 34 9.78 1.33 1.66
N LEU A 35 8.47 1.51 1.73
CA LEU A 35 7.83 2.78 2.07
C LEU A 35 7.62 2.91 3.58
N SER A 36 7.28 1.83 4.27
CA SER A 36 7.04 1.81 5.71
C SER A 36 7.09 0.40 6.29
N MET A 37 7.34 0.31 7.60
CA MET A 37 7.18 -0.91 8.39
C MET A 37 5.96 -0.83 9.34
N GLY A 38 4.99 0.03 9.01
CA GLY A 38 3.86 0.37 9.87
C GLY A 38 2.81 1.22 9.15
N SER A 39 2.36 2.33 9.75
CA SER A 39 1.44 3.22 9.01
C SER A 39 2.20 4.00 7.94
N TYR A 40 1.55 4.27 6.81
CA TYR A 40 2.08 5.09 5.72
C TYR A 40 0.97 5.96 5.15
N THR A 41 1.27 7.21 4.82
CA THR A 41 0.34 8.10 4.10
C THR A 41 1.01 8.58 2.83
N SER A 42 0.37 8.32 1.70
CA SER A 42 0.72 8.88 0.41
C SER A 42 -0.03 10.19 0.20
N ASN A 43 0.66 11.23 -0.30
CA ASN A 43 0.07 12.50 -0.71
C ASN A 43 -0.24 12.48 -2.22
N GLY A 44 -0.93 11.43 -2.65
CA GLY A 44 -1.29 11.14 -4.03
C GLY A 44 -1.59 9.66 -4.23
N ALA A 45 -1.86 9.26 -5.47
CA ALA A 45 -2.08 7.85 -5.81
C ALA A 45 -0.92 6.95 -5.35
N LEU A 46 -1.26 5.79 -4.79
CA LEU A 46 -0.32 4.72 -4.44
C LEU A 46 -0.61 3.53 -5.35
N VAL A 47 0.22 3.31 -6.36
CA VAL A 47 -0.06 2.33 -7.43
C VAL A 47 0.84 1.10 -7.26
N GLY A 48 0.25 -0.09 -7.32
CA GLY A 48 0.97 -1.37 -7.27
C GLY A 48 1.75 -1.60 -5.98
N ALA A 49 1.29 -1.05 -4.86
CA ALA A 49 1.93 -1.26 -3.57
C ALA A 49 1.61 -2.64 -3.01
N ARG A 50 2.54 -3.19 -2.23
CA ARG A 50 2.42 -4.51 -1.61
C ARG A 50 2.66 -4.41 -0.13
N ALA A 51 1.77 -5.01 0.66
CA ALA A 51 1.91 -5.12 2.11
C ALA A 51 1.96 -6.58 2.54
N TRP A 52 2.84 -6.92 3.48
CA TRP A 52 2.93 -8.25 4.06
C TRP A 52 3.47 -8.21 5.49
N LEU A 53 3.38 -9.34 6.20
CA LEU A 53 4.01 -9.51 7.51
C LEU A 53 5.31 -10.31 7.33
N GLN A 54 6.45 -9.66 7.47
CA GLN A 54 7.76 -10.32 7.41
C GLN A 54 8.00 -11.10 8.70
N THR A 55 8.19 -12.42 8.59
CA THR A 55 8.43 -13.34 9.70
C THR A 55 9.83 -13.97 9.65
N GLY A 56 10.63 -13.64 8.64
CA GLY A 56 11.96 -14.20 8.35
C GLY A 56 11.97 -15.18 7.17
N ALA A 57 10.80 -15.69 6.76
CA ALA A 57 10.66 -16.63 5.64
C ALA A 57 10.23 -15.94 4.32
N CYS A 58 9.73 -14.71 4.38
CA CYS A 58 9.27 -14.00 3.18
C CYS A 58 10.47 -13.41 2.43
N SER A 59 10.42 -13.43 1.10
CA SER A 59 11.38 -12.71 0.28
C SER A 59 11.29 -11.19 0.50
N GLY A 60 12.24 -10.42 -0.05
CA GLY A 60 12.25 -8.96 0.03
C GLY A 60 11.03 -8.28 -0.61
N SER A 61 10.31 -8.96 -1.51
CA SER A 61 9.07 -8.48 -2.14
C SER A 61 7.80 -9.01 -1.45
N GLY A 62 7.94 -9.80 -0.39
CA GLY A 62 6.83 -10.52 0.23
C GLY A 62 6.47 -11.83 -0.49
N ALA A 63 7.22 -12.24 -1.52
CA ALA A 63 7.05 -13.58 -2.11
C ALA A 63 7.25 -14.65 -1.04
N ASP A 64 6.62 -15.81 -1.26
CA ASP A 64 6.52 -16.92 -0.30
C ASP A 64 5.65 -16.62 0.95
N CYS A 65 5.00 -15.47 0.98
CA CYS A 65 4.07 -15.07 2.03
C CYS A 65 2.76 -14.56 1.43
N THR A 66 1.72 -14.50 2.27
CA THR A 66 0.48 -13.81 1.91
C THR A 66 0.76 -12.32 1.79
N ILE A 67 0.41 -11.74 0.64
CA ILE A 67 0.54 -10.31 0.37
C ILE A 67 -0.84 -9.68 0.19
N VAL A 68 -0.92 -8.39 0.51
CA VAL A 68 -2.03 -7.53 0.12
C VAL A 68 -1.51 -6.60 -0.97
N GLU A 69 -2.03 -6.75 -2.19
CA GLU A 69 -1.71 -5.89 -3.31
C GLU A 69 -2.73 -4.75 -3.36
N MET A 70 -2.28 -3.54 -3.67
CA MET A 70 -3.17 -2.38 -3.69
C MET A 70 -2.80 -1.34 -4.72
N THR A 71 -3.83 -0.77 -5.31
CA THR A 71 -3.79 0.52 -6.00
C THR A 71 -4.79 1.43 -5.31
N LEU A 72 -4.31 2.49 -4.66
CA LEU A 72 -5.13 3.49 -3.99
C LEU A 72 -5.10 4.75 -4.83
N ARG A 73 -6.21 5.03 -5.51
CA ARG A 73 -6.36 6.22 -6.34
C ARG A 73 -7.81 6.71 -6.44
N ASN A 74 -7.97 8.00 -6.72
CA ASN A 74 -9.20 8.62 -7.15
C ASN A 74 -9.59 8.04 -8.51
N PRO A 75 -10.88 7.71 -8.73
CA PRO A 75 -11.32 7.08 -9.96
C PRO A 75 -11.12 8.01 -11.16
N GLN A 76 -10.41 7.53 -12.18
CA GLN A 76 -10.23 8.25 -13.45
C GLN A 76 -11.33 7.91 -14.48
N SER A 77 -12.01 6.79 -14.27
CA SER A 77 -13.18 6.32 -15.02
C SER A 77 -13.96 5.32 -14.16
N ALA A 78 -15.16 4.92 -14.60
CA ALA A 78 -15.95 3.92 -13.90
C ALA A 78 -15.16 2.61 -13.75
N GLY A 79 -15.00 2.12 -12.51
CA GLY A 79 -14.23 0.91 -12.19
C GLY A 79 -12.71 1.11 -12.08
N ALA A 80 -12.17 2.28 -12.41
CA ALA A 80 -10.73 2.56 -12.34
C ALA A 80 -10.36 3.33 -11.05
N GLY A 81 -10.99 2.99 -9.94
CA GLY A 81 -10.72 3.58 -8.63
C GLY A 81 -9.64 2.83 -7.85
N SER A 82 -9.78 2.90 -6.54
CA SER A 82 -8.95 2.11 -5.63
C SER A 82 -9.36 0.63 -5.65
N SER A 83 -8.38 -0.26 -5.54
CA SER A 83 -8.55 -1.70 -5.40
C SER A 83 -7.51 -2.26 -4.45
N ALA A 84 -7.89 -3.30 -3.72
CA ALA A 84 -6.97 -4.12 -2.95
C ALA A 84 -7.45 -5.56 -2.97
N ASP A 85 -6.50 -6.48 -2.99
CA ASP A 85 -6.74 -7.91 -3.01
C ASP A 85 -5.67 -8.64 -2.20
N ILE A 86 -5.98 -9.89 -1.85
CA ILE A 86 -5.07 -10.76 -1.11
C ILE A 86 -4.55 -11.78 -2.10
N SER A 87 -3.23 -11.83 -2.26
CA SER A 87 -2.57 -12.82 -3.10
C SER A 87 -1.74 -13.78 -2.26
N ILE A 88 -1.85 -15.05 -2.62
CA ILE A 88 -1.01 -16.16 -2.16
C ILE A 88 -0.18 -16.74 -3.32
N ILE A 89 -0.28 -16.12 -4.49
CA ILE A 89 0.48 -16.47 -5.69
C ILE A 89 1.72 -15.58 -5.68
N GLN A 90 2.88 -16.16 -5.98
CA GLN A 90 4.12 -15.39 -6.06
C GLN A 90 4.01 -14.31 -7.17
N PRO A 91 4.30 -13.03 -6.87
CA PRO A 91 4.29 -11.94 -7.85
C PRO A 91 5.45 -12.01 -8.85
#